data_AF-A0A949AMF5-F1
#
_entry.id   AF-A0A949AMF5-F1
#
_cell.length_a   1.000
_cell.length_b   1.000
_cell.length_c   1.000
_cell.angle_alpha   90.00
_cell.angle_beta   90.00
_cell.angle_gamma   90.00
#
_symmetry.space_group_name_H-M   'P 1'
#
loop_
_entity.id
_entity.type
_entity.pdbx_description
1 polymer ?
#
loop_
_entity_poly.entity_id
_entity_poly.type
_entity_poly.pdbx_seq_one_letter_code
_entity_poly.pdbx_strand_id
1 'polypeptide(L)'
;MNLFIKNLLPINWKYLENDDKIRVWYLNFMGKSPKPVVLNRKIEASRELGSLFGFWAGDGGKTVFTLVNTNPELLKKFYRIMQTIFGGINFTLRLRIPPNFKTKQKNIVSRAQKLFLEIKDIKMSMCSREKNFPIYILYNGSTIFIKLFKLLYEYFCENVKKDHPFWDGYIAGIIAAEGHMDLRKNYGTLSRISIAQTVEATKKYICEALDAREITYSEKKAYINIFGKRNYELIFQRDIFSLHSVKKKQFIQGYEAITQDQYSTNEIEGMILEKLKTPKRVSVLAKETDRCRQTIREHILLKSKSLFMRGLLKVSGRERGTRGSFYGDLWVTTEKGLEYLTNIK
;
A
#
# COMPACT_ATOMS: atom_id res chain seq x y z
N MET A 1 -0.50 13.81 -17.46
CA MET A 1 -0.36 13.12 -18.77
C MET A 1 -1.75 12.88 -19.34
N ASN A 2 -1.97 13.08 -20.64
CA ASN A 2 -3.29 12.99 -21.26
C ASN A 2 -3.33 11.90 -22.35
N LEU A 3 -4.34 11.05 -22.32
CA LEU A 3 -4.58 10.01 -23.32
C LEU A 3 -5.90 10.25 -24.05
N PHE A 4 -5.86 10.27 -25.38
CA PHE A 4 -7.04 10.14 -26.22
C PHE A 4 -7.37 8.66 -26.40
N ILE A 5 -8.59 8.24 -26.05
CA ILE A 5 -8.97 6.82 -26.06
C ILE A 5 -8.76 6.18 -27.45
N LYS A 6 -9.04 6.91 -28.53
CA LYS A 6 -8.86 6.40 -29.91
C LYS A 6 -7.44 5.93 -30.20
N ASN A 7 -6.42 6.49 -29.55
CA ASN A 7 -5.02 6.13 -29.75
C ASN A 7 -4.65 4.79 -29.10
N LEU A 8 -5.55 4.21 -28.31
CA LEU A 8 -5.37 2.94 -27.61
C LEU A 8 -6.19 1.80 -28.23
N LEU A 9 -7.09 2.11 -29.18
CA LEU A 9 -8.04 1.13 -29.69
C LEU A 9 -7.35 0.16 -30.68
N PRO A 10 -7.52 -1.16 -30.52
CA PRO A 10 -7.04 -2.13 -31.50
C PRO A 10 -7.73 -1.97 -32.87
N ILE A 11 -7.07 -2.46 -33.93
CA ILE A 11 -7.53 -2.33 -35.33
C ILE A 11 -8.95 -2.88 -35.55
N ASN A 12 -9.35 -3.93 -34.81
CA ASN A 12 -10.68 -4.54 -34.92
C ASN A 12 -11.77 -3.83 -34.10
N TRP A 13 -11.48 -2.65 -33.54
CA TRP A 13 -12.44 -1.84 -32.79
C TRP A 13 -12.83 -0.63 -33.64
N LYS A 14 -14.11 -0.29 -33.60
CA LYS A 14 -14.65 0.94 -34.19
C LYS A 14 -14.91 1.96 -33.11
N TYR A 15 -14.82 3.22 -33.51
CA TYR A 15 -15.20 4.33 -32.67
C TYR A 15 -15.89 5.44 -33.46
N LEU A 16 -16.65 6.25 -32.74
CA LEU A 16 -17.21 7.51 -33.21
C LEU A 16 -16.98 8.55 -32.13
N GLU A 17 -16.30 9.64 -32.46
CA GLU A 17 -16.11 10.78 -31.56
C GLU A 17 -17.28 11.76 -31.76
N ASN A 18 -17.84 12.26 -30.65
CA ASN A 18 -18.78 13.36 -30.66
C ASN A 18 -18.50 14.25 -29.45
N ASP A 19 -18.13 15.51 -29.70
CA ASP A 19 -17.73 16.49 -28.68
C ASP A 19 -16.66 15.96 -27.70
N ASP A 20 -17.02 15.87 -26.42
CA ASP A 20 -16.19 15.38 -25.33
C ASP A 20 -16.29 13.86 -25.13
N LYS A 21 -17.12 13.16 -25.93
CA LYS A 21 -17.36 11.73 -25.83
C LYS A 21 -16.77 10.92 -26.97
N ILE A 22 -16.51 9.66 -26.68
CA ILE A 22 -16.17 8.62 -27.66
C ILE A 22 -17.07 7.42 -27.44
N ARG A 23 -17.67 6.94 -28.53
CA ARG A 23 -18.45 5.71 -28.58
C ARG A 23 -17.57 4.61 -29.15
N VAL A 24 -17.46 3.46 -28.50
CA VAL A 24 -16.52 2.38 -28.86
C VAL A 24 -17.24 1.03 -28.95
N TRP A 25 -16.97 0.23 -29.99
CA TRP A 25 -17.56 -1.10 -30.21
C TRP A 25 -16.68 -2.02 -31.08
N TYR A 26 -17.02 -3.31 -31.20
CA TYR A 26 -16.29 -4.27 -32.05
C TYR A 26 -16.81 -4.30 -33.50
N LEU A 27 -15.92 -4.53 -34.46
CA LEU A 27 -16.25 -5.09 -35.77
C LEU A 27 -16.59 -6.58 -35.58
N ASN A 28 -17.84 -6.98 -35.82
CA ASN A 28 -18.30 -8.38 -35.92
C ASN A 28 -18.28 -9.22 -34.63
N PHE A 29 -19.25 -8.98 -33.73
CA PHE A 29 -19.55 -9.90 -32.63
C PHE A 29 -20.65 -10.89 -33.07
N MET A 30 -20.28 -12.03 -33.66
CA MET A 30 -21.19 -13.15 -34.02
C MET A 30 -22.59 -12.71 -34.53
N GLY A 31 -22.64 -11.79 -35.50
CA GLY A 31 -23.90 -11.36 -36.14
C GLY A 31 -24.83 -10.45 -35.32
N LYS A 32 -24.46 -10.02 -34.10
CA LYS A 32 -25.20 -9.02 -33.32
C LYS A 32 -24.34 -7.76 -33.17
N SER A 33 -24.88 -6.59 -33.52
CA SER A 33 -24.20 -5.31 -33.25
C SER A 33 -24.00 -5.15 -31.74
N PRO A 34 -22.75 -5.21 -31.23
CA PRO A 34 -22.53 -5.11 -29.80
C PRO A 34 -22.94 -3.73 -29.29
N LYS A 35 -23.58 -3.66 -28.13
CA LYS A 35 -23.94 -2.37 -27.52
C LYS A 35 -22.66 -1.57 -27.29
N PRO A 36 -22.55 -0.36 -27.85
CA PRO A 36 -21.35 0.42 -27.71
C PRO A 36 -21.19 0.90 -26.27
N VAL A 37 -19.95 1.14 -25.87
CA VAL A 37 -19.63 1.84 -24.62
C VAL A 37 -19.36 3.30 -24.97
N VAL A 38 -20.02 4.21 -24.27
CA VAL A 38 -19.79 5.65 -24.39
C VAL A 38 -18.93 6.10 -23.22
N LEU A 39 -17.86 6.83 -23.52
CA LEU A 39 -16.91 7.30 -22.54
C LEU A 39 -16.50 8.74 -22.82
N ASN A 40 -15.84 9.40 -21.87
CA ASN A 40 -15.07 10.61 -22.13
C ASN A 40 -13.98 10.32 -23.16
N ARG A 41 -13.83 11.18 -24.16
CA ARG A 41 -12.85 11.04 -25.26
C ARG A 41 -11.40 11.04 -24.77
N LYS A 42 -11.15 11.76 -23.69
CA LYS A 42 -9.84 12.02 -23.11
C LYS A 42 -9.83 11.56 -21.65
N ILE A 43 -8.79 10.83 -21.26
CA ILE A 43 -8.53 10.42 -19.89
C ILE A 43 -7.20 11.04 -19.46
N GLU A 44 -7.22 11.75 -18.34
CA GLU A 44 -6.03 12.32 -17.73
C GLU A 44 -5.49 11.37 -16.65
N ALA A 45 -4.17 11.16 -16.65
CA ALA A 45 -3.49 10.54 -15.52
C ALA A 45 -3.68 11.43 -14.30
N SER A 46 -4.29 10.90 -13.24
CA SER A 46 -4.48 11.60 -11.97
C SER A 46 -4.28 10.66 -10.80
N ARG A 47 -4.24 11.22 -9.58
CA ARG A 47 -4.20 10.42 -8.34
C ARG A 47 -5.45 9.54 -8.21
N GLU A 48 -6.62 10.04 -8.59
CA GLU A 48 -7.89 9.31 -8.57
C GLU A 48 -7.88 8.13 -9.54
N LEU A 49 -7.37 8.33 -10.76
CA LEU A 49 -7.21 7.24 -11.74
C LEU A 49 -6.28 6.17 -11.19
N GLY A 50 -5.14 6.59 -10.62
CA GLY A 50 -4.20 5.70 -9.95
C GLY A 50 -4.88 4.87 -8.86
N SER A 51 -5.61 5.52 -7.94
CA SER A 51 -6.33 4.84 -6.87
C SER A 51 -7.35 3.82 -7.37
N LEU A 52 -8.06 4.14 -8.43
CA LEU A 52 -9.00 3.23 -9.05
C LEU A 52 -8.28 2.02 -9.66
N PHE A 53 -7.19 2.24 -10.40
CA PHE A 53 -6.41 1.16 -11.00
C PHE A 53 -5.74 0.28 -9.97
N GLY A 54 -5.13 0.85 -8.93
CA GLY A 54 -4.55 0.09 -7.83
C GLY A 54 -5.61 -0.75 -7.11
N PHE A 55 -6.78 -0.17 -6.84
CA PHE A 55 -7.86 -0.92 -6.18
C PHE A 55 -8.41 -2.06 -7.06
N TRP A 56 -8.62 -1.79 -8.36
CA TRP A 56 -9.03 -2.83 -9.32
C TRP A 56 -7.95 -3.88 -9.56
N ALA A 57 -6.67 -3.53 -9.45
CA ALA A 57 -5.56 -4.46 -9.57
C ALA A 57 -5.61 -5.52 -8.45
N GLY A 58 -5.89 -5.11 -7.21
CA GLY A 58 -6.11 -6.00 -6.06
C GLY A 58 -7.45 -6.74 -6.11
N ASP A 59 -8.54 -6.03 -5.77
CA ASP A 59 -9.88 -6.62 -5.52
C ASP A 59 -10.79 -6.70 -6.77
N GLY A 60 -10.27 -6.34 -7.95
CA GLY A 60 -11.06 -6.19 -9.16
C GLY A 60 -11.22 -7.47 -9.99
N GLY A 61 -12.40 -7.59 -10.61
CA GLY A 61 -12.70 -8.70 -11.53
C GLY A 61 -11.95 -8.56 -12.86
N LYS A 62 -11.33 -9.65 -13.33
CA LYS A 62 -10.54 -9.67 -14.57
C LYS A 62 -11.31 -10.15 -15.80
N THR A 63 -12.39 -10.92 -15.63
CA THR A 63 -13.24 -11.40 -16.73
C THR A 63 -14.36 -10.42 -17.07
N VAL A 64 -14.93 -9.82 -16.03
CA VAL A 64 -15.95 -8.77 -16.08
C VAL A 64 -15.50 -7.66 -15.15
N PHE A 65 -15.87 -6.42 -15.46
CA PHE A 65 -15.48 -5.32 -14.60
C PHE A 65 -16.28 -5.39 -13.30
N THR A 66 -15.57 -5.66 -12.21
CA THR A 66 -16.13 -5.56 -10.86
C THR A 66 -15.18 -4.87 -9.92
N LEU A 67 -15.74 -4.11 -8.98
CA LEU A 67 -15.07 -3.67 -7.76
C LEU A 67 -15.81 -4.28 -6.58
N VAL A 68 -15.10 -5.02 -5.73
CA VAL A 68 -15.67 -5.78 -4.62
C VAL A 68 -15.12 -5.22 -3.32
N ASN A 69 -15.99 -4.95 -2.34
CA ASN A 69 -15.53 -4.61 -0.99
C ASN A 69 -16.63 -4.82 0.06
N THR A 70 -16.22 -4.92 1.32
CA THR A 70 -17.14 -4.92 2.47
C THR A 70 -17.49 -3.51 2.94
N ASN A 71 -16.66 -2.51 2.60
CA ASN A 71 -16.91 -1.10 2.88
C ASN A 71 -17.64 -0.42 1.71
N PRO A 72 -18.95 -0.15 1.83
CA PRO A 72 -19.73 0.40 0.73
C PRO A 72 -19.41 1.88 0.45
N GLU A 73 -18.91 2.64 1.42
CA GLU A 73 -18.48 4.03 1.21
C GLU A 73 -17.27 4.11 0.28
N LEU A 74 -16.34 3.15 0.42
CA LEU A 74 -15.18 3.04 -0.48
C LEU A 74 -15.64 2.75 -1.91
N LEU A 75 -16.59 1.84 -2.09
CA LEU A 75 -17.16 1.57 -3.41
C LEU A 75 -17.92 2.78 -3.96
N LYS A 76 -18.68 3.52 -3.14
CA LYS A 76 -19.32 4.77 -3.58
C LYS A 76 -18.29 5.79 -4.06
N LYS A 77 -17.17 5.94 -3.36
CA LYS A 77 -16.06 6.79 -3.80
C LYS A 77 -15.54 6.36 -5.18
N PHE A 78 -15.28 5.06 -5.39
CA PHE A 78 -14.83 4.57 -6.69
C PHE A 78 -15.91 4.68 -7.78
N TYR A 79 -17.18 4.49 -7.47
CA TYR A 79 -18.27 4.75 -8.41
C TYR A 79 -18.22 6.21 -8.90
N ARG A 80 -18.07 7.19 -8.02
CA ARG A 80 -17.96 8.61 -8.39
C ARG A 80 -16.71 8.90 -9.22
N ILE A 81 -15.55 8.32 -8.86
CA ILE A 81 -14.33 8.42 -9.65
C ILE A 81 -14.56 7.86 -11.06
N MET A 82 -15.20 6.69 -11.18
CA MET A 82 -15.54 6.08 -12.47
C MET A 82 -16.46 6.98 -13.30
N GLN A 83 -17.52 7.54 -12.70
CA GLN A 83 -18.43 8.45 -13.41
C GLN A 83 -17.69 9.69 -13.91
N THR A 84 -16.79 10.24 -13.10
CA THR A 84 -16.04 11.46 -13.42
C THR A 84 -15.04 11.21 -14.56
N ILE A 85 -14.21 10.16 -14.43
CA ILE A 85 -13.12 9.88 -15.37
C ILE A 85 -13.67 9.38 -16.71
N PHE A 86 -14.64 8.48 -16.67
CA PHE A 86 -15.08 7.78 -17.87
C PHE A 86 -16.40 8.30 -18.43
N GLY A 87 -17.21 9.06 -17.68
CA GLY A 87 -18.44 9.64 -18.18
C GLY A 87 -19.60 8.64 -18.29
N GLY A 88 -20.49 8.61 -17.30
CA GLY A 88 -21.83 8.02 -17.42
C GLY A 88 -21.87 6.50 -17.57
N ILE A 89 -20.87 5.76 -17.06
CA ILE A 89 -20.87 4.29 -17.14
C ILE A 89 -22.04 3.72 -16.32
N ASN A 90 -22.85 2.88 -16.94
CA ASN A 90 -23.90 2.14 -16.22
C ASN A 90 -23.29 1.02 -15.37
N PHE A 91 -23.65 1.01 -14.09
CA PHE A 91 -23.31 -0.06 -13.15
C PHE A 91 -24.58 -0.72 -12.62
N THR A 92 -24.45 -2.02 -12.33
CA THR A 92 -25.36 -2.73 -11.43
C THR A 92 -24.67 -2.83 -10.08
N LEU A 93 -25.37 -2.50 -8.99
CA LEU A 93 -24.89 -2.81 -7.65
C LEU A 93 -25.37 -4.22 -7.29
N ARG A 94 -24.45 -5.14 -7.00
CA ARG A 94 -24.80 -6.48 -6.52
C ARG A 94 -24.46 -6.61 -5.03
N LEU A 95 -25.43 -7.05 -4.25
CA LEU A 95 -25.31 -7.31 -2.83
C LEU A 95 -25.27 -8.80 -2.59
N ARG A 96 -24.19 -9.30 -1.96
CA ARG A 96 -24.13 -10.68 -1.49
C ARG A 96 -24.30 -10.71 0.03
N ILE A 97 -25.40 -11.31 0.47
CA ILE A 97 -25.81 -11.30 1.89
C ILE A 97 -25.55 -12.69 2.49
N PRO A 98 -24.73 -12.78 3.55
CA PRO A 98 -24.48 -14.06 4.22
C PRO A 98 -25.72 -14.59 4.95
N PRO A 99 -25.86 -15.92 5.13
CA PRO A 99 -27.03 -16.52 5.78
C PRO A 99 -27.34 -15.95 7.18
N ASN A 100 -26.32 -15.71 7.99
CA ASN A 100 -26.41 -15.10 9.32
C ASN A 100 -26.89 -13.64 9.32
N PHE A 101 -27.03 -12.99 8.17
CA PHE A 101 -27.59 -11.65 8.00
C PHE A 101 -29.01 -11.64 7.41
N LYS A 102 -29.67 -12.81 7.24
CA LYS A 102 -31.00 -12.92 6.63
C LYS A 102 -32.05 -12.00 7.29
N THR A 103 -32.04 -11.91 8.62
CA THR A 103 -32.96 -11.03 9.36
C THR A 103 -32.69 -9.53 9.16
N LYS A 104 -31.44 -9.16 8.83
CA LYS A 104 -31.00 -7.78 8.57
C LYS A 104 -31.04 -7.37 7.09
N GLN A 105 -31.43 -8.29 6.20
CA GLN A 105 -31.41 -8.13 4.75
C GLN A 105 -32.11 -6.84 4.28
N LYS A 106 -33.34 -6.59 4.74
CA LYS A 106 -34.11 -5.40 4.34
C LYS A 106 -33.39 -4.10 4.69
N ASN A 107 -32.76 -4.04 5.87
CA ASN A 107 -31.99 -2.88 6.31
C ASN A 107 -30.74 -2.69 5.44
N ILE A 108 -29.99 -3.76 5.15
CA ILE A 108 -28.81 -3.73 4.28
C ILE A 108 -29.16 -3.17 2.89
N VAL A 109 -30.24 -3.68 2.29
CA VAL A 109 -30.69 -3.24 0.96
C VAL A 109 -31.14 -1.77 1.00
N SER A 110 -31.92 -1.37 2.01
CA SER A 110 -32.38 0.01 2.16
C SER A 110 -31.19 0.99 2.33
N ARG A 111 -30.20 0.62 3.14
CA ARG A 111 -28.97 1.42 3.30
C ARG A 111 -28.20 1.51 1.98
N ALA A 112 -28.08 0.41 1.23
CA ALA A 112 -27.43 0.40 -0.07
C ALA A 112 -28.15 1.32 -1.07
N GLN A 113 -29.49 1.26 -1.14
CA GLN A 113 -30.31 2.13 -1.99
C GLN A 113 -30.10 3.61 -1.66
N LYS A 114 -30.09 3.98 -0.38
CA LYS A 114 -29.82 5.36 0.07
C LYS A 114 -28.40 5.80 -0.25
N LEU A 115 -27.45 4.88 -0.20
CA LEU A 115 -26.05 5.19 -0.44
C LEU A 115 -25.75 5.35 -1.93
N PHE A 116 -26.38 4.55 -2.79
CA PHE A 116 -26.16 4.51 -4.24
C PHE A 116 -27.42 4.95 -5.01
N LEU A 117 -27.92 6.15 -4.73
CA LEU A 117 -29.14 6.70 -5.35
C LEU A 117 -29.03 6.79 -6.88
N GLU A 118 -27.81 6.96 -7.38
CA GLU A 118 -27.50 7.10 -8.80
C GLU A 118 -27.57 5.74 -9.55
N ILE A 119 -27.53 4.61 -8.83
CA ILE A 119 -27.58 3.26 -9.40
C ILE A 119 -29.00 2.71 -9.35
N LYS A 120 -29.64 2.62 -10.52
CA LYS A 120 -31.02 2.12 -10.66
C LYS A 120 -31.13 0.59 -10.54
N ASP A 121 -30.12 -0.15 -10.98
CA ASP A 121 -30.12 -1.62 -10.98
C ASP A 121 -29.39 -2.17 -9.75
N ILE A 122 -30.15 -2.60 -8.73
CA ILE A 122 -29.62 -3.23 -7.52
C ILE A 122 -30.10 -4.68 -7.48
N LYS A 123 -29.16 -5.62 -7.50
CA LYS A 123 -29.43 -7.06 -7.43
C LYS A 123 -28.91 -7.63 -6.12
N MET A 124 -29.61 -8.63 -5.60
CA MET A 124 -29.27 -9.27 -4.35
C MET A 124 -29.22 -10.79 -4.53
N SER A 125 -28.25 -11.42 -3.87
CA SER A 125 -28.11 -12.87 -3.81
C SER A 125 -27.62 -13.29 -2.42
N MET A 126 -28.01 -14.49 -1.98
CA MET A 126 -27.45 -15.07 -0.75
C MET A 126 -26.05 -15.64 -1.01
N CYS A 127 -25.12 -15.47 -0.08
CA CYS A 127 -23.86 -16.21 -0.09
C CYS A 127 -24.13 -17.67 0.30
N SER A 128 -23.37 -18.60 -0.28
CA SER A 128 -23.40 -20.01 0.13
C SER A 128 -22.67 -20.28 1.45
N ARG A 129 -21.76 -19.40 1.85
CA ARG A 129 -20.93 -19.53 3.07
C ARG A 129 -21.24 -18.42 4.05
N GLU A 130 -21.11 -18.74 5.33
CA GLU A 130 -21.10 -17.74 6.39
C GLU A 130 -19.93 -16.78 6.19
N LYS A 131 -20.23 -15.49 6.36
CA LYS A 131 -19.25 -14.40 6.36
C LYS A 131 -19.68 -13.44 7.46
N ASN A 132 -18.69 -12.75 8.03
CA ASN A 132 -18.93 -11.80 9.10
C ASN A 132 -19.50 -10.46 8.58
N PHE A 133 -19.56 -10.27 7.27
CA PHE A 133 -19.98 -9.01 6.64
C PHE A 133 -20.70 -9.25 5.30
N PRO A 134 -21.70 -8.41 4.95
CA PRO A 134 -22.22 -8.30 3.59
C PRO A 134 -21.15 -7.84 2.61
N ILE A 135 -21.23 -8.30 1.37
CA ILE A 135 -20.29 -7.93 0.30
C ILE A 135 -21.03 -7.09 -0.74
N TYR A 136 -20.44 -5.96 -1.08
CA TYR A 136 -20.95 -5.03 -2.09
C TYR A 136 -20.08 -5.16 -3.34
N ILE A 137 -20.73 -5.15 -4.51
CA ILE A 137 -20.04 -5.33 -5.79
C ILE A 137 -20.59 -4.31 -6.79
N LEU A 138 -19.75 -3.39 -7.24
CA LEU A 138 -20.04 -2.62 -8.45
C LEU A 138 -19.75 -3.50 -9.65
N TYR A 139 -20.74 -3.71 -10.51
CA TYR A 139 -20.65 -4.62 -11.64
C TYR A 139 -20.96 -3.89 -12.95
N ASN A 140 -20.10 -4.07 -13.95
CA ASN A 140 -20.40 -3.72 -15.34
C ASN A 140 -20.16 -4.96 -16.22
N GLY A 141 -21.24 -5.40 -16.90
CA GLY A 141 -21.23 -6.60 -17.73
C GLY A 141 -20.75 -6.39 -19.17
N SER A 142 -20.30 -5.19 -19.53
CA SER A 142 -19.80 -4.92 -20.88
C SER A 142 -18.41 -5.51 -21.06
N THR A 143 -18.32 -6.50 -21.95
CA THR A 143 -17.04 -7.08 -22.38
C THR A 143 -16.13 -6.04 -23.04
N ILE A 144 -16.70 -5.07 -23.77
CA ILE A 144 -15.92 -3.96 -24.36
C ILE A 144 -15.28 -3.14 -23.25
N PHE A 145 -16.06 -2.81 -22.21
CA PHE A 145 -15.58 -1.94 -21.14
C PHE A 145 -14.40 -2.57 -20.37
N ILE A 146 -14.51 -3.84 -19.96
CA ILE A 146 -13.42 -4.50 -19.22
C ILE A 146 -12.14 -4.64 -20.07
N LYS A 147 -12.26 -4.93 -21.37
CA LYS A 147 -11.08 -4.99 -22.24
C LYS A 147 -10.42 -3.62 -22.40
N LEU A 148 -11.21 -2.57 -22.60
CA LEU A 148 -10.69 -1.21 -22.67
C LEU A 148 -10.05 -0.78 -21.35
N PHE A 149 -10.67 -1.13 -20.22
CA PHE A 149 -10.13 -0.84 -18.90
C PHE A 149 -8.76 -1.48 -18.68
N LYS A 150 -8.56 -2.72 -19.15
CA LYS A 150 -7.26 -3.41 -19.12
C LYS A 150 -6.21 -2.68 -19.97
N LEU A 151 -6.55 -2.34 -21.20
CA LEU A 151 -5.64 -1.59 -22.08
C LEU A 151 -5.23 -0.26 -21.44
N LEU A 152 -6.19 0.44 -20.81
CA LEU A 152 -5.90 1.70 -20.12
C LEU A 152 -5.00 1.46 -18.92
N TYR A 153 -5.29 0.46 -18.11
CA TYR A 153 -4.47 0.08 -16.96
C TYR A 153 -3.02 -0.19 -17.38
N GLU A 154 -2.81 -1.05 -18.38
CA GLU A 154 -1.48 -1.37 -18.91
C GLU A 154 -0.79 -0.11 -19.44
N TYR A 155 -1.48 0.66 -20.30
CA TYR A 155 -0.92 1.88 -20.87
C TYR A 155 -0.47 2.88 -19.80
N PHE A 156 -1.30 3.20 -18.81
CA PHE A 156 -0.94 4.18 -17.78
C PHE A 156 0.18 3.65 -16.87
N CYS A 157 0.16 2.36 -16.51
CA CYS A 157 1.24 1.76 -15.71
C CYS A 157 2.59 1.76 -16.46
N GLU A 158 2.59 1.69 -17.80
CA GLU A 158 3.83 1.69 -18.59
C GLU A 158 4.33 3.09 -18.97
N ASN A 159 3.43 4.06 -19.13
CA ASN A 159 3.76 5.35 -19.74
C ASN A 159 3.74 6.53 -18.78
N VAL A 160 3.13 6.40 -17.60
CA VAL A 160 3.13 7.49 -16.61
C VAL A 160 4.48 7.58 -15.91
N LYS A 161 5.08 8.77 -15.95
CA LYS A 161 6.35 9.04 -15.26
C LYS A 161 6.27 8.65 -13.78
N LYS A 162 7.35 8.08 -13.27
CA LYS A 162 7.44 7.52 -11.91
C LYS A 162 7.14 8.54 -10.82
N ASP A 163 7.49 9.80 -11.00
CA ASP A 163 7.24 10.90 -10.06
C ASP A 163 5.79 11.43 -10.07
N HIS A 164 4.96 11.01 -11.04
CA HIS A 164 3.60 11.51 -11.18
C HIS A 164 2.69 11.10 -10.01
N PRO A 165 1.74 11.95 -9.55
CA PRO A 165 0.80 11.65 -8.47
C PRO A 165 -0.12 10.43 -8.70
N PHE A 166 -0.19 9.94 -9.93
CA PHE A 166 -0.89 8.72 -10.30
C PHE A 166 -0.40 7.53 -9.46
N TRP A 167 0.92 7.43 -9.25
CA TRP A 167 1.52 6.32 -8.53
C TRP A 167 1.28 6.38 -7.01
N ASP A 168 1.15 7.58 -6.41
CA ASP A 168 0.68 7.73 -5.02
C ASP A 168 -0.76 7.20 -4.91
N GLY A 169 -1.59 7.57 -5.87
CA GLY A 169 -2.94 7.04 -6.03
C GLY A 169 -2.94 5.53 -6.14
N TYR A 170 -2.10 4.98 -7.02
CA TYR A 170 -1.97 3.55 -7.29
C TYR A 170 -1.66 2.74 -6.04
N ILE A 171 -0.62 3.14 -5.29
CA ILE A 171 -0.26 2.47 -4.03
C ILE A 171 -1.42 2.60 -3.02
N ALA A 172 -2.07 3.76 -2.94
CA ALA A 172 -3.22 3.94 -2.05
C ALA A 172 -4.37 2.99 -2.38
N GLY A 173 -4.65 2.80 -3.68
CA GLY A 173 -5.63 1.84 -4.18
C GLY A 173 -5.29 0.41 -3.82
N ILE A 174 -4.03 0.01 -4.02
CA ILE A 174 -3.51 -1.32 -3.66
C ILE A 174 -3.62 -1.56 -2.16
N ILE A 175 -3.21 -0.60 -1.32
CA ILE A 175 -3.34 -0.71 0.13
C ILE A 175 -4.81 -0.80 0.53
N ALA A 176 -5.71 -0.05 -0.10
CA ALA A 176 -7.13 -0.11 0.18
C ALA A 176 -7.76 -1.48 -0.12
N ALA A 177 -7.32 -2.15 -1.20
CA ALA A 177 -7.71 -3.50 -1.55
C ALA A 177 -7.00 -4.55 -0.66
N GLU A 178 -5.70 -4.74 -0.86
CA GLU A 178 -4.92 -5.88 -0.37
C GLU A 178 -4.05 -5.58 0.86
N GLY A 179 -3.90 -4.31 1.23
CA GLY A 179 -3.04 -3.90 2.34
C GLY A 179 -3.56 -4.38 3.70
N HIS A 180 -2.69 -4.86 4.56
CA HIS A 180 -2.97 -5.19 5.96
C HIS A 180 -2.03 -4.42 6.89
N MET A 181 -2.62 -3.75 7.88
CA MET A 181 -1.89 -2.98 8.90
C MET A 181 -1.59 -3.89 10.09
N ASP A 182 -0.38 -4.46 10.14
CA ASP A 182 0.02 -5.36 11.21
C ASP A 182 0.44 -4.56 12.45
N LEU A 183 -0.42 -4.51 13.47
CA LEU A 183 -0.12 -3.87 14.75
C LEU A 183 0.50 -4.86 15.75
N ARG A 184 1.51 -4.44 16.51
CA ARG A 184 2.08 -5.25 17.60
C ARG A 184 1.09 -5.31 18.77
N LYS A 185 0.68 -6.52 19.15
CA LYS A 185 -0.35 -6.75 20.19
C LYS A 185 -0.11 -5.98 21.50
N ASN A 186 1.14 -5.91 21.96
CA ASN A 186 1.45 -5.34 23.27
C ASN A 186 1.61 -3.82 23.28
N TYR A 187 1.96 -3.21 22.13
CA TYR A 187 2.34 -1.80 22.06
C TYR A 187 1.42 -0.99 21.15
N GLY A 188 0.54 -1.65 20.39
CA GLY A 188 -0.29 -1.00 19.37
C GLY A 188 0.51 -0.45 18.18
N THR A 189 1.84 -0.51 18.19
CA THR A 189 2.71 0.05 17.15
C THR A 189 2.59 -0.66 15.82
N LEU A 190 2.67 0.09 14.73
CA LEU A 190 2.66 -0.45 13.38
C LEU A 190 3.95 -1.24 13.12
N SER A 191 3.83 -2.56 13.04
CA SER A 191 4.95 -3.44 12.80
C SER A 191 5.33 -3.49 11.33
N ARG A 192 4.33 -3.59 10.44
CA ARG A 192 4.49 -3.56 8.98
C ARG A 192 3.15 -3.26 8.30
N ILE A 193 3.23 -2.84 7.04
CA ILE A 193 2.13 -2.91 6.09
C ILE A 193 2.43 -4.08 5.15
N SER A 194 1.58 -5.09 5.12
CA SER A 194 1.72 -6.23 4.22
C SER A 194 0.72 -6.13 3.07
N ILE A 195 1.17 -6.33 1.83
CA ILE A 195 0.33 -6.33 0.63
C ILE A 195 0.39 -7.74 0.05
N ALA A 196 -0.73 -8.45 0.04
CA ALA A 196 -0.84 -9.77 -0.58
C ALA A 196 -0.98 -9.62 -2.10
N GLN A 197 -0.07 -10.19 -2.88
CA GLN A 197 -0.14 -10.17 -4.34
C GLN A 197 0.62 -11.35 -4.94
N THR A 198 -0.05 -12.10 -5.82
CA THR A 198 0.52 -13.27 -6.52
C THR A 198 0.67 -13.05 -8.03
N VAL A 199 0.04 -12.02 -8.58
CA VAL A 199 0.15 -11.68 -10.00
C VAL A 199 1.43 -10.87 -10.23
N GLU A 200 2.43 -11.50 -10.85
CA GLU A 200 3.76 -10.92 -11.07
C GLU A 200 3.74 -9.55 -11.76
N ALA A 201 2.91 -9.37 -12.79
CA ALA A 201 2.79 -8.07 -13.46
C ALA A 201 2.29 -6.96 -12.50
N THR A 202 1.33 -7.27 -11.64
CA THR A 202 0.83 -6.31 -10.64
C THR A 202 1.88 -6.06 -9.56
N LYS A 203 2.60 -7.11 -9.14
CA LYS A 203 3.70 -7.03 -8.19
C LYS A 203 4.80 -6.08 -8.68
N LYS A 204 5.21 -6.24 -9.94
CA LYS A 204 6.17 -5.36 -10.62
C LYS A 204 5.76 -3.89 -10.52
N TYR A 205 4.52 -3.55 -10.90
CA TYR A 205 4.05 -2.16 -10.81
C TYR A 205 3.97 -1.63 -9.37
N ILE A 206 3.64 -2.47 -8.39
CA ILE A 206 3.67 -2.06 -6.96
C ILE A 206 5.11 -1.72 -6.55
N CYS A 207 6.06 -2.61 -6.85
CA CYS A 207 7.47 -2.44 -6.56
C CYS A 207 8.04 -1.16 -7.20
N GLU A 208 7.82 -0.97 -8.51
CA GLU A 208 8.25 0.23 -9.24
C GLU A 208 7.63 1.51 -8.66
N ALA A 209 6.37 1.46 -8.24
CA ALA A 209 5.71 2.58 -7.59
C ALA A 209 6.36 2.89 -6.22
N LEU A 210 6.67 1.87 -5.40
CA LEU A 210 7.32 2.04 -4.11
C LEU A 210 8.74 2.60 -4.25
N ASP A 211 9.54 2.05 -5.17
CA ASP A 211 10.89 2.52 -5.47
C ASP A 211 10.90 3.99 -5.86
N ALA A 212 9.94 4.40 -6.70
CA ALA A 212 9.77 5.79 -7.11
C ALA A 212 9.41 6.77 -5.97
N ARG A 213 8.98 6.27 -4.80
CA ARG A 213 8.73 7.07 -3.59
C ARG A 213 9.83 6.90 -2.55
N GLU A 214 10.89 6.18 -2.86
CA GLU A 214 11.94 5.81 -1.91
C GLU A 214 11.39 5.02 -0.70
N ILE A 215 10.27 4.31 -0.90
CA ILE A 215 9.69 3.45 0.13
C ILE A 215 10.37 2.10 0.04
N THR A 216 11.16 1.74 1.05
CA THR A 216 11.83 0.45 1.09
C THR A 216 10.85 -0.66 1.47
N TYR A 217 11.02 -1.83 0.87
CA TYR A 217 10.17 -2.99 1.12
C TYR A 217 10.98 -4.29 1.10
N SER A 218 10.40 -5.34 1.68
CA SER A 218 10.88 -6.71 1.49
C SER A 218 9.87 -7.50 0.68
N GLU A 219 10.35 -8.14 -0.36
CA GLU A 219 9.56 -8.99 -1.21
C GLU A 219 9.67 -10.45 -0.76
N LYS A 220 8.52 -11.09 -0.57
CA LYS A 220 8.38 -12.54 -0.40
C LYS A 220 7.46 -13.06 -1.50
N LYS A 221 7.42 -14.39 -1.70
CA LYS A 221 6.71 -15.02 -2.83
C LYS A 221 5.29 -14.46 -3.05
N ALA A 222 4.49 -14.29 -2.00
CA ALA A 222 3.11 -13.79 -2.09
C ALA A 222 2.86 -12.44 -1.41
N TYR A 223 3.90 -11.79 -0.88
CA TYR A 223 3.74 -10.59 -0.04
C TYR A 223 4.82 -9.56 -0.31
N ILE A 224 4.41 -8.29 -0.37
CA ILE A 224 5.31 -7.14 -0.27
C ILE A 224 5.11 -6.55 1.12
N ASN A 225 6.19 -6.43 1.91
CA ASN A 225 6.13 -5.88 3.27
C ASN A 225 6.88 -4.57 3.35
N ILE A 226 6.20 -3.52 3.79
CA ILE A 226 6.75 -2.19 4.07
C ILE A 226 6.88 -2.07 5.58
N PHE A 227 8.05 -1.70 6.08
CA PHE A 227 8.33 -1.60 7.52
C PHE A 227 9.27 -0.44 7.82
N GLY A 228 9.31 -0.01 9.08
CA GLY A 228 10.19 1.07 9.54
C GLY A 228 9.54 2.44 9.49
N LYS A 229 9.90 3.28 10.47
CA LYS A 229 9.26 4.59 10.70
C LYS A 229 9.40 5.53 9.50
N ARG A 230 10.57 5.60 8.86
CA ARG A 230 10.81 6.41 7.64
C ARG A 230 9.80 6.10 6.53
N ASN A 231 9.53 4.82 6.27
CA ASN A 231 8.55 4.43 5.26
C ASN A 231 7.13 4.86 5.65
N TYR A 232 6.78 4.75 6.92
CA TYR A 232 5.48 5.22 7.41
C TYR A 232 5.36 6.74 7.34
N GLU A 233 6.42 7.49 7.62
CA GLU A 233 6.48 8.94 7.43
C GLU A 233 6.23 9.31 5.97
N LEU A 234 6.90 8.65 5.02
CA LEU A 234 6.69 8.87 3.58
C LEU A 234 5.24 8.56 3.17
N ILE A 235 4.68 7.45 3.67
CA ILE A 235 3.27 7.08 3.44
C ILE A 235 2.32 8.11 4.05
N PHE A 236 2.64 8.64 5.22
CA PHE A 236 1.85 9.63 5.94
C PHE A 236 1.83 10.97 5.19
N GLN A 237 3.01 11.50 4.88
CA GLN A 237 3.20 12.77 4.15
C GLN A 237 2.51 12.76 2.78
N ARG A 238 2.51 11.61 2.11
CA ARG A 238 1.87 11.44 0.78
C ARG A 238 0.40 11.06 0.86
N ASP A 239 -0.18 10.89 2.05
CA ASP A 239 -1.57 10.48 2.28
C ASP A 239 -1.95 9.14 1.57
N ILE A 240 -1.03 8.19 1.49
CA ILE A 240 -1.24 6.92 0.74
C ILE A 240 -2.18 5.96 1.50
N PHE A 241 -2.28 6.08 2.82
CA PHE A 241 -3.03 5.16 3.68
C PHE A 241 -4.53 5.50 3.82
N SER A 242 -5.00 6.60 3.22
CA SER A 242 -6.23 7.28 3.63
C SER A 242 -7.52 6.78 3.00
N LEU A 243 -7.44 5.97 1.94
CA LEU A 243 -8.62 5.58 1.16
C LEU A 243 -9.61 4.71 1.94
N HIS A 244 -9.13 3.71 2.70
CA HIS A 244 -9.99 2.79 3.44
C HIS A 244 -10.06 3.17 4.92
N SER A 245 -11.23 3.56 5.43
CA SER A 245 -11.41 4.09 6.79
C SER A 245 -10.83 3.22 7.92
N VAL A 246 -11.04 1.91 7.88
CA VAL A 246 -10.48 0.97 8.88
C VAL A 246 -8.95 0.95 8.83
N LYS A 247 -8.36 0.74 7.65
CA LYS A 247 -6.90 0.73 7.45
C LYS A 247 -6.29 2.09 7.81
N LYS A 248 -6.98 3.20 7.50
CA LYS A 248 -6.59 4.56 7.91
C LYS A 248 -6.48 4.68 9.42
N LYS A 249 -7.51 4.25 10.16
CA LYS A 249 -7.51 4.28 11.63
C LYS A 249 -6.37 3.43 12.20
N GLN A 250 -6.18 2.21 11.69
CA GLN A 250 -5.11 1.32 12.14
C GLN A 250 -3.72 1.90 11.86
N PHE A 251 -3.53 2.51 10.68
CA PHE A 251 -2.27 3.15 10.33
C PHE A 251 -1.95 4.31 11.27
N ILE A 252 -2.88 5.25 11.48
CA ILE A 252 -2.68 6.41 12.37
C ILE A 252 -2.35 5.94 13.79
N GLN A 253 -3.19 5.06 14.35
CA GLN A 253 -2.99 4.52 15.69
C GLN A 253 -1.61 3.86 15.83
N GLY A 254 -1.23 3.03 14.85
CA GLY A 254 0.03 2.30 14.89
C GLY A 254 1.25 3.18 14.66
N TYR A 255 1.12 4.21 13.83
CA TYR A 255 2.19 5.16 13.52
C TYR A 255 2.47 6.10 14.69
N GLU A 256 1.44 6.69 15.27
CA GLU A 256 1.56 7.62 16.42
C GLU A 256 2.13 6.93 17.67
N ALA A 257 1.91 5.63 17.83
CA ALA A 257 2.48 4.84 18.91
C ALA A 257 4.00 4.61 18.78
N ILE A 258 4.62 4.96 17.64
CA ILE A 258 6.06 4.77 17.42
C ILE A 258 6.82 5.90 18.12
N THR A 259 7.21 5.66 19.37
CA THR A 259 7.96 6.62 20.20
C THR A 259 9.44 6.71 19.83
N GLN A 260 9.99 5.67 19.22
CA GLN A 260 11.39 5.60 18.82
C GLN A 260 11.52 5.24 17.36
N ASP A 261 12.37 5.98 16.67
CA ASP A 261 12.84 5.64 15.34
C ASP A 261 13.37 4.20 15.28
N GLN A 262 12.95 3.46 14.26
CA GLN A 262 13.47 2.12 14.00
C GLN A 262 14.68 2.22 13.09
N TYR A 263 15.85 1.82 13.59
CA TYR A 263 17.10 1.78 12.85
C TYR A 263 17.43 0.33 12.50
N SER A 264 17.97 0.11 11.31
CA SER A 264 18.58 -1.15 10.90
C SER A 264 19.79 -1.49 11.79
N THR A 265 20.19 -2.76 11.80
CA THR A 265 21.39 -3.20 12.55
C THR A 265 22.61 -2.36 12.16
N ASN A 266 22.82 -2.10 10.86
CA ASN A 266 23.97 -1.33 10.37
C ASN A 266 23.93 0.13 10.83
N GLU A 267 22.75 0.76 10.84
CA GLU A 267 22.62 2.13 11.33
C GLU A 267 22.86 2.20 12.85
N ILE A 268 22.35 1.25 13.62
CA ILE A 268 22.65 1.17 15.07
C ILE A 268 24.14 0.96 15.30
N GLU A 269 24.78 0.07 14.52
CA GLU A 269 26.23 -0.15 14.59
C GLU A 269 27.02 1.12 14.27
N GLY A 270 26.67 1.82 13.19
CA GLY A 270 27.28 3.09 12.83
C GLY A 270 27.12 4.16 13.91
N MET A 271 25.91 4.30 14.49
CA MET A 271 25.67 5.22 15.61
C MET A 271 26.54 4.88 16.83
N ILE A 272 26.62 3.59 17.19
CA ILE A 272 27.43 3.15 18.33
C ILE A 272 28.91 3.47 18.08
N LEU A 273 29.45 3.07 16.93
CA LEU A 273 30.86 3.26 16.58
C LEU A 273 31.24 4.74 16.50
N GLU A 274 30.35 5.59 15.95
CA GLU A 274 30.57 7.04 15.88
C GLU A 274 30.60 7.68 17.27
N LYS A 275 29.65 7.31 18.15
CA LYS A 275 29.60 7.84 19.53
C LYS A 275 30.72 7.31 20.41
N LEU A 276 31.27 6.13 20.09
CA LEU A 276 32.39 5.48 20.78
C LEU A 276 33.79 5.88 20.26
N LYS A 277 33.90 6.90 19.41
CA LYS A 277 35.20 7.56 19.14
C LYS A 277 35.91 8.03 20.41
N THR A 278 35.13 8.27 21.47
CA THR A 278 35.61 8.50 22.82
C THR A 278 35.09 7.42 23.77
N PRO A 279 35.84 7.04 24.82
CA PRO A 279 35.42 6.05 25.80
C PRO A 279 34.08 6.35 26.47
N LYS A 280 33.07 5.46 26.35
CA LYS A 280 31.77 5.64 27.01
C LYS A 280 31.18 4.33 27.55
N ARG A 281 30.31 4.48 28.55
CA ARG A 281 29.49 3.37 29.09
C ARG A 281 28.28 3.10 28.20
N VAL A 282 27.79 1.85 28.24
CA VAL A 282 26.53 1.42 27.61
C VAL A 282 25.36 2.31 28.02
N SER A 283 25.30 2.73 29.29
CA SER A 283 24.23 3.60 29.80
C SER A 283 24.24 5.01 29.22
N VAL A 284 25.44 5.56 28.94
CA VAL A 284 25.63 6.87 28.32
C VAL A 284 25.31 6.78 26.83
N LEU A 285 25.85 5.76 26.16
CA LEU A 285 25.52 5.42 24.77
C LEU A 285 24.02 5.30 24.54
N ALA A 286 23.33 4.55 25.40
CA ALA A 286 21.88 4.38 25.36
C ALA A 286 21.15 5.74 25.37
N LYS A 287 21.57 6.68 26.21
CA LYS A 287 21.01 8.03 26.24
C LYS A 287 21.34 8.84 24.99
N GLU A 288 22.61 8.84 24.57
CA GLU A 288 23.07 9.63 23.42
C GLU A 288 22.56 9.13 22.05
N THR A 289 22.15 7.87 21.99
CA THR A 289 21.55 7.25 20.80
C THR A 289 20.03 7.14 20.88
N ASP A 290 19.43 7.58 21.99
CA ASP A 290 18.02 7.38 22.34
C ASP A 290 17.57 5.91 22.23
N ARG A 291 18.43 4.96 22.65
CA ARG A 291 18.16 3.52 22.60
C ARG A 291 18.07 2.92 23.99
N CYS A 292 17.34 1.81 24.10
CA CYS A 292 17.34 1.07 25.35
C CYS A 292 18.72 0.42 25.59
N ARG A 293 19.13 0.35 26.86
CA ARG A 293 20.43 -0.22 27.24
C ARG A 293 20.64 -1.64 26.73
N GLN A 294 19.57 -2.43 26.68
CA GLN A 294 19.61 -3.80 26.20
C GLN A 294 19.96 -3.88 24.71
N THR A 295 19.36 -3.05 23.85
CA THR A 295 19.70 -2.99 22.43
C THR A 295 21.16 -2.64 22.21
N ILE A 296 21.69 -1.65 22.93
CA ILE A 296 23.11 -1.29 22.86
C ILE A 296 23.98 -2.47 23.32
N ARG A 297 23.64 -3.10 24.45
CA ARG A 297 24.38 -4.25 24.99
C ARG A 297 24.37 -5.44 24.02
N GLU A 298 23.27 -5.68 23.32
CA GLU A 298 23.17 -6.75 22.32
C GLU A 298 24.10 -6.54 21.14
N HIS A 299 24.20 -5.31 20.63
CA HIS A 299 25.08 -5.00 19.50
C HIS A 299 26.56 -5.00 19.91
N ILE A 300 26.87 -4.54 21.12
CA ILE A 300 28.26 -4.52 21.61
C ILE A 300 28.74 -5.92 22.01
N LEU A 301 27.91 -6.71 22.72
CA LEU A 301 28.36 -7.91 23.42
C LEU A 301 27.62 -9.19 23.04
N LEU A 302 26.29 -9.19 23.00
CA LEU A 302 25.51 -10.44 23.12
C LEU A 302 25.24 -11.18 21.80
N LYS A 303 25.32 -10.50 20.65
CA LYS A 303 25.13 -11.16 19.34
C LYS A 303 26.36 -11.98 18.95
N SER A 304 26.17 -13.11 18.26
CA SER A 304 27.27 -13.94 17.72
C SER A 304 28.18 -13.20 16.72
N LYS A 305 27.71 -12.08 16.18
CA LYS A 305 28.46 -11.13 15.35
C LYS A 305 28.52 -9.74 15.99
N SER A 306 28.64 -9.66 17.32
CA SER A 306 28.72 -8.39 18.03
C SER A 306 29.93 -7.57 17.60
N LEU A 307 29.85 -6.26 17.79
CA LEU A 307 30.93 -5.32 17.43
C LEU A 307 32.24 -5.66 18.15
N PHE A 308 32.18 -6.13 19.39
CA PHE A 308 33.36 -6.59 20.13
C PHE A 308 33.98 -7.84 19.52
N MET A 309 33.18 -8.88 19.24
CA MET A 309 33.67 -10.13 18.64
C MET A 309 34.28 -9.92 17.24
N ARG A 310 33.80 -8.92 16.51
CA ARG A 310 34.36 -8.51 15.20
C ARG A 310 35.65 -7.68 15.32
N GLY A 311 36.05 -7.30 16.53
CA GLY A 311 37.21 -6.45 16.81
C GLY A 311 37.00 -4.97 16.47
N LEU A 312 35.75 -4.52 16.33
CA LEU A 312 35.41 -3.12 16.00
C LEU A 312 35.35 -2.22 17.24
N LEU A 313 35.20 -2.82 18.42
CA LEU A 313 35.24 -2.14 19.71
C LEU A 313 36.24 -2.83 20.63
N LYS A 314 36.80 -2.09 21.58
CA LYS A 314 37.59 -2.62 22.71
C LYS A 314 37.18 -1.96 24.02
N VAL A 315 37.48 -2.62 25.13
CA VAL A 315 37.36 -2.03 26.47
C VAL A 315 38.58 -1.15 26.71
N SER A 316 38.38 0.14 26.94
CA SER A 316 39.46 1.10 27.24
C SER A 316 39.75 1.22 28.74
N GLY A 317 38.83 0.76 29.59
CA GLY A 317 38.99 0.80 31.04
C GLY A 317 37.71 0.43 31.78
N ARG A 318 37.79 0.49 33.12
CA ARG A 318 36.63 0.30 34.02
C ARG A 318 36.50 1.50 34.94
N GLU A 319 35.30 2.04 35.04
CA GLU A 319 35.03 3.16 35.94
C GLU A 319 34.76 2.61 37.35
N ARG A 320 35.59 3.00 38.31
CA ARG A 320 35.40 2.66 39.73
C ARG A 320 34.35 3.57 40.33
N GLY A 321 33.44 2.97 41.09
CA GLY A 321 32.48 3.70 41.88
C GLY A 321 32.99 4.09 43.26
N THR A 322 32.24 4.98 43.90
CA THR A 322 32.56 5.61 45.20
C THR A 322 32.70 4.64 46.36
N ARG A 323 32.40 3.35 46.18
CA ARG A 323 32.54 2.29 47.19
C ARG A 323 33.25 1.04 46.68
N GLY A 324 34.16 1.18 45.71
CA GLY A 324 34.91 0.04 45.15
C GLY A 324 34.09 -0.90 44.26
N SER A 325 32.79 -0.62 44.07
CA SER A 325 31.96 -1.29 43.06
C SER A 325 32.27 -0.76 41.66
N PHE A 326 32.33 -1.63 40.65
CA PHE A 326 32.55 -1.20 39.26
C PHE A 326 31.23 -0.71 38.64
N TYR A 327 31.23 0.50 38.07
CA TYR A 327 30.04 1.06 37.39
C TYR A 327 29.85 0.53 35.96
N GLY A 328 30.84 -0.18 35.42
CA GLY A 328 30.80 -0.84 34.12
C GLY A 328 32.06 -0.60 33.27
N ASP A 329 32.16 -1.34 32.18
CA ASP A 329 33.23 -1.19 31.19
C ASP A 329 33.03 0.09 30.35
N LEU A 330 34.13 0.78 30.07
CA LEU A 330 34.22 1.87 29.10
C LEU A 330 34.62 1.28 27.75
N TRP A 331 33.80 1.50 26.74
CA TRP A 331 33.99 1.01 25.39
C TRP A 331 34.55 2.11 24.51
N VAL A 332 35.42 1.76 23.57
CA VAL A 332 35.96 2.68 22.56
C VAL A 332 36.06 1.96 21.21
N THR A 333 35.86 2.71 20.13
CA THR A 333 36.02 2.23 18.75
C THR A 333 37.49 1.97 18.43
N THR A 334 37.78 0.84 17.78
CA THR A 334 39.14 0.50 17.30
C THR A 334 39.40 1.14 15.93
N GLU A 335 40.65 1.14 15.45
CA GLU A 335 40.98 1.57 14.08
C GLU A 335 40.18 0.81 13.03
N LYS A 336 40.12 -0.53 13.17
CA LYS A 336 39.25 -1.39 12.35
C LYS A 336 37.77 -0.99 12.40
N GLY A 337 37.31 -0.54 13.57
CA GLY A 337 35.96 0.01 13.75
C GLY A 337 35.74 1.32 12.98
N LEU A 338 36.74 2.21 12.95
CA LEU A 338 36.70 3.45 12.18
C LEU A 338 36.70 3.18 10.66
N GLU A 339 37.51 2.24 10.19
CA GLU A 339 37.51 1.78 8.79
C GLU A 339 36.18 1.15 8.39
N TYR A 340 35.58 0.35 9.27
CA TYR A 340 34.24 -0.18 9.03
C TYR A 340 33.20 0.94 8.90
N LEU A 341 33.30 1.97 9.75
CA LEU A 341 32.39 3.11 9.74
C LEU A 341 32.42 3.90 8.43
N THR A 342 33.60 3.99 7.77
CA THR A 342 33.72 4.62 6.45
C THR A 342 33.09 3.79 5.32
N ASN A 343 32.93 2.48 5.49
CA ASN A 343 32.38 1.56 4.48
C ASN A 343 30.85 1.36 4.60
N ILE A 344 30.23 1.79 5.69
CA ILE A 344 28.78 1.69 5.92
C ILE A 344 28.03 3.01 5.71
N LYS A 345 28.75 4.12 5.51
CA LYS A 345 28.20 5.38 5.02
C LYS A 345 28.11 5.33 3.51
#